data_AF-A0A654EF83-F1
#
_entry.id   AF-A0A654EF83-F1
#
_cell.length_a   1.000
_cell.length_b   1.000
_cell.length_c   1.000
_cell.angle_alpha   90.00
_cell.angle_beta   90.00
_cell.angle_gamma   90.00
#
_symmetry.space_group_name_H-M   'P 1'
#
loop_
_entity.id
_entity.type
_entity.pdbx_description
1 polymer ?
#
loop_
_entity_poly.entity_id
_entity_poly.type
_entity_poly.pdbx_seq_one_letter_code
_entity_poly.pdbx_strand_id
1 'polypeptide(L)'
;MEPEHRYRFISYSLFLASTFLILFVLDRFFGFHYAPDEHRLNQKPKVESSVKSHGETAEPAIKPETIPEDQPEFESPTGDAEKEAKETSEVQSSSKSNFFQTLKANYQAEVLSQLPPNKARTDIVIRYYQHAPDGNSAYALQKLGFYIHERPVDPELANYQSNAIYFGENVKLEDIQIVGLTLLSEGLPVKLIKPSRFGDSWKSNSIEIGTDTTLINQPTLTFSEIENLAI
;
A
#
# COMPACT_ATOMS: atom_id res chain seq x y z
N MET A 1 24.16 60.24 -8.08
CA MET A 1 24.20 59.15 -7.08
C MET A 1 25.45 59.39 -6.24
N GLU A 2 25.27 59.86 -5.01
CA GLU A 2 26.31 60.16 -4.04
C GLU A 2 27.31 58.99 -3.90
N PRO A 3 28.62 59.25 -3.74
CA PRO A 3 29.65 58.21 -3.69
C PRO A 3 29.36 57.13 -2.64
N GLU A 4 28.77 57.51 -1.49
CA GLU A 4 28.38 56.55 -0.45
C GLU A 4 27.36 55.50 -0.91
N HIS A 5 26.43 55.86 -1.78
CA HIS A 5 25.42 54.92 -2.29
C HIS A 5 26.04 53.88 -3.23
N ARG A 6 27.12 54.23 -3.94
CA ARG A 6 27.84 53.28 -4.81
C ARG A 6 28.61 52.25 -3.99
N TYR A 7 29.25 52.67 -2.91
CA TYR A 7 29.96 51.76 -2.01
C TYR A 7 29.01 50.78 -1.31
N ARG A 8 27.85 51.26 -0.83
CA ARG A 8 26.82 50.40 -0.23
C ARG A 8 26.30 49.37 -1.23
N PHE A 9 25.97 49.81 -2.44
CA PHE A 9 25.49 48.91 -3.49
C PHE A 9 26.51 47.81 -3.82
N ILE A 10 27.78 48.17 -4.03
CA ILE A 10 28.85 47.20 -4.30
C ILE A 10 29.03 46.23 -3.12
N SER A 11 28.99 46.73 -1.89
CA SER A 11 29.12 45.87 -0.70
C SER A 11 27.97 44.86 -0.57
N TYR A 12 26.74 45.25 -0.89
CA TYR A 12 25.59 44.34 -0.87
C TYR A 12 25.66 43.31 -1.99
N SER A 13 26.08 43.71 -3.20
CA SER A 13 26.27 42.76 -4.30
C SER A 13 27.34 41.72 -3.99
N LEU A 14 28.45 42.13 -3.36
CA LEU A 14 29.51 41.20 -2.94
C LEU A 14 29.05 40.27 -1.80
N PHE A 15 28.30 40.80 -0.82
CA PHE A 15 27.73 39.99 0.24
C PHE A 15 26.77 38.93 -0.31
N LEU A 16 25.86 39.34 -1.21
CA LEU A 16 24.91 38.43 -1.85
C LEU A 16 25.64 37.34 -2.66
N ALA A 17 26.62 37.71 -3.49
CA ALA A 17 27.43 36.74 -4.23
C ALA A 17 28.16 35.77 -3.29
N SER A 18 28.70 36.25 -2.17
CA SER A 18 29.33 35.40 -1.15
C SER A 18 28.35 34.41 -0.52
N THR A 19 27.09 34.80 -0.27
CA THR A 19 26.09 33.88 0.28
C THR A 19 25.76 32.74 -0.69
N PHE A 20 25.61 33.04 -1.99
CA PHE A 20 25.40 32.01 -3.01
C PHE A 20 26.60 31.08 -3.16
N LEU A 21 27.83 31.61 -3.09
CA LEU A 21 29.04 30.79 -3.12
C LEU A 21 29.11 29.85 -1.92
N ILE A 22 28.77 30.33 -0.71
CA ILE A 22 28.72 29.50 0.50
C ILE A 22 27.69 28.38 0.34
N LEU A 23 26.49 28.68 -0.17
CA LEU A 23 25.47 27.64 -0.43
C LEU A 23 25.96 26.59 -1.43
N PHE A 24 26.64 27.01 -2.51
CA PHE A 24 27.18 26.09 -3.51
C PHE A 24 28.33 25.21 -2.95
N VAL A 25 29.19 25.78 -2.10
CA VAL A 25 30.25 25.03 -1.41
C VAL A 25 29.64 24.07 -0.38
N LEU A 26 28.63 24.50 0.38
CA LEU A 26 27.93 23.63 1.32
C LEU A 26 27.23 22.47 0.58
N ASP A 27 26.59 22.72 -0.56
CA ASP A 27 25.98 21.66 -1.37
C ASP A 27 27.01 20.64 -1.86
N ARG A 28 28.19 21.10 -2.27
CA ARG A 28 29.29 20.23 -2.72
C ARG A 28 29.98 19.45 -1.59
N PHE A 29 30.12 20.04 -0.41
CA PHE A 29 30.83 19.41 0.72
C PHE A 29 29.92 18.60 1.65
N PHE A 30 28.69 19.06 1.87
CA PHE A 30 27.72 18.35 2.70
C PHE A 30 26.84 17.41 1.90
N GLY A 31 26.93 17.43 0.57
CA GLY A 31 26.37 16.42 -0.32
C GLY A 31 25.04 15.93 0.22
N PHE A 32 24.02 16.81 0.24
CA PHE A 32 22.64 16.40 0.47
C PHE A 32 22.17 15.57 -0.73
N HIS A 33 22.92 14.52 -1.04
CA HIS A 33 22.46 13.35 -1.73
C HIS A 33 21.47 12.74 -0.75
N TYR A 34 20.20 12.96 -1.04
CA TYR A 34 19.14 12.11 -0.55
C TYR A 34 19.38 10.71 -1.17
N ALA A 35 20.42 10.03 -0.69
CA ALA A 35 20.52 8.59 -0.81
C ALA A 35 19.46 8.09 0.19
N PRO A 36 18.36 7.48 -0.27
CA PRO A 36 17.42 6.88 0.66
C PRO A 36 18.22 5.90 1.50
N ASP A 37 18.17 6.06 2.82
CA ASP A 37 18.79 5.15 3.76
C ASP A 37 18.42 3.72 3.34
N GLU A 38 19.44 2.90 3.06
CA GLU A 38 19.26 1.48 2.86
C GLU A 38 18.75 0.89 4.19
N HIS A 39 17.44 0.94 4.39
CA HIS A 39 16.80 0.24 5.48
C HIS A 39 17.10 -1.24 5.31
N ARG A 40 18.01 -1.69 6.18
CA ARG A 40 18.42 -3.07 6.41
C ARG A 40 17.21 -4.01 6.37
N LEU A 41 17.06 -4.72 5.26
CA LEU A 41 16.42 -6.03 5.24
C LEU A 41 17.10 -6.89 6.31
N ASN A 42 16.32 -7.45 7.24
CA ASN A 42 16.69 -8.37 8.33
C ASN A 42 16.96 -7.77 9.72
N GLN A 43 15.96 -7.14 10.33
CA GLN A 43 15.80 -7.27 11.78
C GLN A 43 14.62 -8.21 12.10
N LYS A 44 14.95 -9.40 12.60
CA LYS A 44 13.98 -10.30 13.26
C LYS A 44 13.37 -9.58 14.46
N PRO A 45 12.08 -9.78 14.77
CA PRO A 45 11.47 -9.18 15.95
C PRO A 45 12.16 -9.70 17.22
N LYS A 46 12.58 -8.75 18.06
CA LYS A 46 13.07 -9.01 19.42
C LYS A 46 11.88 -9.49 20.24
N VAL A 47 11.81 -10.79 20.51
CA VAL A 47 10.86 -11.36 21.47
C VAL A 47 11.32 -10.94 22.87
N GLU A 48 10.65 -9.96 23.46
CA GLU A 48 10.77 -9.68 24.88
C GLU A 48 9.75 -10.53 25.63
N SER A 49 10.29 -11.54 26.32
CA SER A 49 9.57 -12.37 27.28
C SER A 49 9.31 -11.58 28.55
N SER A 50 8.06 -11.53 29.01
CA SER A 50 7.77 -11.32 30.43
C SER A 50 6.74 -12.33 30.91
N VAL A 51 7.24 -13.39 31.56
CA VAL A 51 6.48 -14.29 32.43
C VAL A 51 6.77 -13.90 33.88
N LYS A 52 5.71 -13.66 34.66
CA LYS A 52 5.56 -13.81 36.13
C LYS A 52 4.04 -13.87 36.36
N SER A 53 3.35 -14.96 36.74
CA SER A 53 3.47 -15.98 37.81
C SER A 53 3.12 -15.47 39.22
N HIS A 54 2.20 -16.23 39.85
CA HIS A 54 1.58 -16.22 41.21
C HIS A 54 0.26 -15.43 41.36
N GLY A 55 -0.86 -16.00 41.82
CA GLY A 55 -1.18 -17.35 42.34
C GLY A 55 -2.46 -17.30 43.21
N GLU A 56 -3.29 -18.36 43.14
CA GLU A 56 -4.27 -18.86 44.16
C GLU A 56 -5.43 -17.94 44.62
N THR A 57 -6.67 -18.36 44.93
CA THR A 57 -7.36 -19.66 45.07
C THR A 57 -8.87 -19.35 45.23
N ALA A 58 -9.77 -20.17 44.65
CA ALA A 58 -10.98 -20.72 45.30
C ALA A 58 -11.98 -21.29 44.27
N GLU A 59 -12.02 -22.63 44.17
CA GLU A 59 -13.23 -23.43 43.91
C GLU A 59 -14.19 -23.35 45.12
N PRO A 60 -15.51 -23.62 45.01
CA PRO A 60 -16.07 -24.93 44.58
C PRO A 60 -17.40 -24.75 43.77
N ALA A 61 -18.19 -25.71 43.26
CA ALA A 61 -18.23 -27.17 43.18
C ALA A 61 -19.41 -27.57 42.24
N ILE A 62 -19.28 -28.70 41.49
CA ILE A 62 -20.26 -29.81 41.31
C ILE A 62 -21.60 -29.46 40.59
N LYS A 63 -22.15 -30.16 39.57
CA LYS A 63 -21.86 -31.36 38.73
C LYS A 63 -23.06 -31.49 37.73
N PRO A 64 -23.23 -32.58 36.95
CA PRO A 64 -23.36 -32.58 35.50
C PRO A 64 -24.81 -32.74 34.98
N GLU A 65 -25.06 -32.39 33.72
CA GLU A 65 -26.31 -32.79 33.05
C GLU A 65 -26.04 -33.46 31.70
N THR A 66 -26.89 -34.44 31.47
CA THR A 66 -26.67 -35.68 30.74
C THR A 66 -27.10 -35.54 29.27
N ILE A 67 -26.37 -36.21 28.39
CA ILE A 67 -26.75 -36.46 26.99
C ILE A 67 -27.78 -37.60 26.96
N PRO A 68 -28.86 -37.48 26.16
CA PRO A 68 -29.45 -38.64 25.52
C PRO A 68 -29.34 -38.53 23.99
N GLU A 69 -28.71 -39.56 23.45
CA GLU A 69 -28.75 -39.99 22.06
C GLU A 69 -30.08 -40.70 21.83
N ASP A 70 -30.85 -40.29 20.82
CA ASP A 70 -31.93 -41.09 20.26
C ASP A 70 -32.11 -40.75 18.78
N GLN A 71 -31.95 -41.76 17.93
CA GLN A 71 -32.25 -41.71 16.50
C GLN A 71 -33.76 -41.84 16.27
N PRO A 72 -34.23 -41.42 15.08
CA PRO A 72 -34.91 -42.42 14.28
C PRO A 72 -34.54 -42.38 12.79
N GLU A 73 -34.42 -43.58 12.21
CA GLU A 73 -34.60 -43.86 10.78
C GLU A 73 -36.04 -43.48 10.36
N PHE A 74 -36.20 -42.78 9.22
CA PHE A 74 -37.15 -43.18 8.16
C PHE A 74 -37.01 -42.35 6.87
N GLU A 75 -36.77 -43.08 5.79
CA GLU A 75 -37.30 -42.96 4.42
C GLU A 75 -37.26 -41.65 3.60
N SER A 76 -36.69 -41.80 2.41
CA SER A 76 -36.79 -40.93 1.22
C SER A 76 -38.22 -40.55 0.83
N PRO A 77 -38.36 -39.43 0.13
CA PRO A 77 -38.91 -39.53 -1.22
C PRO A 77 -38.10 -38.77 -2.27
N THR A 78 -37.94 -39.45 -3.40
CA THR A 78 -37.64 -38.95 -4.75
C THR A 78 -38.45 -37.70 -5.13
N GLY A 79 -37.82 -36.75 -5.82
CA GLY A 79 -38.50 -35.66 -6.51
C GLY A 79 -37.51 -34.68 -7.15
N ASP A 80 -37.42 -34.72 -8.47
CA ASP A 80 -36.49 -34.00 -9.34
C ASP A 80 -36.52 -32.47 -9.19
N ALA A 81 -35.38 -31.83 -8.91
CA ALA A 81 -35.09 -30.42 -9.23
C ALA A 81 -33.63 -30.03 -8.90
N GLU A 82 -32.63 -30.70 -9.47
CA GLU A 82 -31.23 -30.32 -9.20
C GLU A 82 -30.30 -30.52 -10.42
N LYS A 83 -30.61 -29.84 -11.52
CA LYS A 83 -29.68 -29.69 -12.65
C LYS A 83 -29.89 -28.36 -13.39
N GLU A 84 -29.71 -27.22 -12.72
CA GLU A 84 -29.52 -25.93 -13.43
C GLU A 84 -28.99 -24.80 -12.52
N ALA A 85 -28.00 -25.06 -11.67
CA ALA A 85 -27.38 -24.01 -10.86
C ALA A 85 -25.88 -24.18 -10.59
N LYS A 86 -25.18 -25.02 -11.36
CA LYS A 86 -23.76 -25.33 -11.11
C LYS A 86 -22.79 -25.02 -12.24
N GLU A 87 -23.24 -24.43 -13.34
CA GLU A 87 -22.40 -24.20 -14.52
C GLU A 87 -21.92 -22.75 -14.72
N THR A 88 -22.37 -21.80 -13.89
CA THR A 88 -22.02 -20.37 -14.07
C THR A 88 -20.87 -19.89 -13.16
N SER A 89 -20.47 -20.66 -12.15
CA SER A 89 -19.48 -20.20 -11.15
C SER A 89 -18.03 -20.63 -11.44
N GLU A 90 -17.80 -21.68 -12.23
CA GLU A 90 -16.44 -22.18 -12.52
C GLU A 90 -15.76 -21.45 -13.68
N VAL A 91 -16.52 -21.00 -14.69
CA VAL A 91 -15.97 -20.29 -15.87
C VAL A 91 -15.46 -18.89 -15.50
N GLN A 92 -16.09 -18.23 -14.52
CA GLN A 92 -15.61 -16.94 -14.03
C GLN A 92 -14.36 -17.05 -13.16
N SER A 93 -14.15 -18.15 -12.43
CA SER A 93 -12.98 -18.31 -11.56
C SER A 93 -11.68 -18.55 -12.33
N SER A 94 -11.76 -19.31 -13.44
CA SER A 94 -10.61 -19.59 -14.30
C SER A 94 -10.19 -18.40 -15.18
N SER A 95 -11.14 -17.53 -15.57
CA SER A 95 -10.80 -16.31 -16.31
C SER A 95 -10.24 -15.20 -15.40
N LYS A 96 -10.70 -15.12 -14.14
CA LYS A 96 -10.24 -14.16 -13.10
C LYS A 96 -8.73 -14.24 -12.81
N SER A 97 -8.15 -15.43 -12.85
CA SER A 97 -6.71 -15.61 -12.62
C SER A 97 -5.88 -15.23 -13.86
N ASN A 98 -6.42 -15.36 -15.06
CA ASN A 98 -5.65 -15.15 -16.28
C ASN A 98 -5.24 -13.69 -16.46
N PHE A 99 -6.16 -12.72 -16.32
CA PHE A 99 -5.81 -11.30 -16.50
C PHE A 99 -4.70 -10.85 -15.55
N PHE A 100 -4.87 -11.05 -14.25
CA PHE A 100 -3.88 -10.58 -13.28
C PHE A 100 -2.52 -11.28 -13.44
N GLN A 101 -2.52 -12.57 -13.78
CA GLN A 101 -1.28 -13.30 -14.04
C GLN A 101 -0.62 -12.85 -15.34
N THR A 102 -1.38 -12.59 -16.40
CA THR A 102 -0.86 -12.03 -17.66
C THR A 102 -0.32 -10.62 -17.44
N LEU A 103 -1.04 -9.75 -16.73
CA LEU A 103 -0.58 -8.41 -16.37
C LEU A 103 0.73 -8.47 -15.60
N LYS A 104 0.82 -9.36 -14.61
CA LYS A 104 2.03 -9.55 -13.80
C LYS A 104 3.19 -10.10 -14.62
N ALA A 105 2.94 -11.06 -15.51
CA ALA A 105 3.96 -11.62 -16.40
C ALA A 105 4.49 -10.56 -17.39
N ASN A 106 3.60 -9.78 -18.00
CA ASN A 106 3.97 -8.68 -18.90
C ASN A 106 4.75 -7.61 -18.14
N TYR A 107 4.29 -7.21 -16.95
CA TYR A 107 5.00 -6.27 -16.10
C TYR A 107 6.41 -6.77 -15.72
N GLN A 108 6.55 -8.06 -15.41
CA GLN A 108 7.86 -8.65 -15.14
C GLN A 108 8.78 -8.62 -16.38
N ALA A 109 8.24 -8.93 -17.55
CA ALA A 109 9.00 -8.95 -18.80
C ALA A 109 9.38 -7.56 -19.29
N GLU A 110 8.51 -6.56 -19.12
CA GLU A 110 8.67 -5.22 -19.70
C GLU A 110 9.28 -4.22 -18.73
N VAL A 111 8.95 -4.30 -17.43
CA VAL A 111 9.42 -3.34 -16.42
C VAL A 111 10.55 -3.96 -15.61
N LEU A 112 10.31 -5.10 -14.96
CA LEU A 112 11.29 -5.64 -13.99
C LEU A 112 12.57 -6.14 -14.65
N SER A 113 12.48 -6.73 -15.84
CA SER A 113 13.66 -7.23 -16.58
C SER A 113 14.65 -6.11 -16.96
N GLN A 114 14.17 -4.87 -17.04
CA GLN A 114 14.96 -3.70 -17.40
C GLN A 114 15.59 -3.00 -16.19
N LEU A 115 15.16 -3.36 -14.97
CA LEU A 115 15.71 -2.76 -13.75
C LEU A 115 17.11 -3.30 -13.46
N PRO A 116 18.04 -2.43 -13.00
CA PRO A 116 19.30 -2.90 -12.45
C PRO A 116 19.05 -3.86 -11.26
N PRO A 117 19.90 -4.88 -11.06
CA PRO A 117 19.77 -5.79 -9.93
C PRO A 117 19.65 -5.04 -8.60
N ASN A 118 18.67 -5.45 -7.78
CA ASN A 118 18.40 -4.87 -6.46
C ASN A 118 18.07 -3.36 -6.47
N LYS A 119 17.58 -2.82 -7.59
CA LYS A 119 17.08 -1.45 -7.66
C LYS A 119 15.57 -1.42 -7.89
N ALA A 120 14.91 -0.49 -7.19
CA ALA A 120 13.54 -0.13 -7.47
C ALA A 120 13.48 0.79 -8.70
N ARG A 121 12.33 0.81 -9.38
CA ARG A 121 12.00 1.82 -10.38
C ARG A 121 11.88 3.19 -9.72
N THR A 122 12.27 4.23 -10.44
CA THR A 122 12.34 5.62 -9.93
C THR A 122 11.37 6.55 -10.64
N ASP A 123 10.71 6.08 -11.69
CA ASP A 123 9.73 6.83 -12.48
C ASP A 123 8.38 6.94 -11.79
N ILE A 124 8.04 6.02 -10.87
CA ILE A 124 6.81 6.07 -10.06
C ILE A 124 7.15 5.88 -8.58
N VAL A 125 6.63 6.77 -7.73
CA VAL A 125 6.77 6.69 -6.27
C VAL A 125 5.47 6.24 -5.64
N ILE A 126 5.50 5.16 -4.85
CA ILE A 126 4.39 4.78 -3.97
C ILE A 126 4.47 5.62 -2.70
N ARG A 127 3.49 6.48 -2.45
CA ARG A 127 3.36 7.23 -1.20
C ARG A 127 2.41 6.49 -0.28
N TYR A 128 2.92 5.87 0.76
CA TYR A 128 2.13 5.00 1.62
C TYR A 128 1.99 5.60 3.02
N TYR A 129 0.77 5.92 3.41
CA TYR A 129 0.44 6.30 4.78
C TYR A 129 0.23 5.00 5.56
N GLN A 130 1.26 4.55 6.29
CA GLN A 130 1.23 3.24 6.92
C GLN A 130 0.31 3.22 8.14
N HIS A 131 -0.80 2.50 8.04
CA HIS A 131 -1.68 2.27 9.18
C HIS A 131 -1.41 0.89 9.81
N ALA A 132 -1.53 0.78 11.13
CA ALA A 132 -1.30 -0.48 11.83
C ALA A 132 -2.19 -1.64 11.34
N PRO A 133 -3.50 -1.44 11.02
CA PRO A 133 -4.36 -2.48 10.48
C PRO A 133 -3.96 -2.99 9.08
N ASP A 134 -3.13 -2.26 8.35
CA ASP A 134 -2.67 -2.66 7.01
C ASP A 134 -1.66 -3.81 7.08
N GLY A 135 -1.04 -4.02 8.26
CA GLY A 135 0.05 -4.96 8.43
C GLY A 135 1.17 -4.70 7.42
N ASN A 136 1.49 -5.71 6.61
CA ASN A 136 2.54 -5.62 5.59
C ASN A 136 2.02 -5.61 4.15
N SER A 137 0.71 -5.51 3.93
CA SER A 137 0.11 -5.74 2.60
C SER A 137 0.67 -4.82 1.51
N ALA A 138 0.92 -3.55 1.82
CA ALA A 138 1.49 -2.59 0.87
C ALA A 138 2.94 -2.91 0.45
N TYR A 139 3.73 -3.59 1.29
CA TYR A 139 5.13 -3.91 0.98
C TYR A 139 5.27 -5.01 -0.07
N ALA A 140 4.20 -5.74 -0.40
CA ALA A 140 4.22 -6.66 -1.54
C ALA A 140 4.58 -5.96 -2.86
N LEU A 141 4.30 -4.65 -2.98
CA LEU A 141 4.66 -3.83 -4.13
C LEU A 141 6.17 -3.69 -4.34
N GLN A 142 6.99 -3.89 -3.29
CA GLN A 142 8.45 -3.90 -3.43
C GLN A 142 8.92 -5.07 -4.30
N LYS A 143 8.20 -6.21 -4.29
CA LYS A 143 8.48 -7.35 -5.17
C LYS A 143 8.19 -7.03 -6.65
N LEU A 144 7.40 -6.00 -6.90
CA LEU A 144 7.13 -5.42 -8.22
C LEU A 144 8.04 -4.22 -8.52
N GLY A 145 9.16 -4.10 -7.80
CA GLY A 145 10.18 -3.10 -8.07
C GLY A 145 9.76 -1.68 -7.71
N PHE A 146 8.61 -1.46 -7.08
CA PHE A 146 8.19 -0.11 -6.68
C PHE A 146 9.00 0.39 -5.47
N TYR A 147 9.42 1.66 -5.54
CA TYR A 147 9.91 2.37 -4.36
C TYR A 147 8.72 2.84 -3.50
N ILE A 148 8.75 2.49 -2.22
CA ILE A 148 7.75 2.91 -1.24
C ILE A 148 8.34 4.02 -0.37
N HIS A 149 7.76 5.21 -0.50
CA HIS A 149 7.99 6.35 0.37
C HIS A 149 6.91 6.37 1.46
N GLU A 150 7.25 5.91 2.66
CA GLU A 150 6.35 5.97 3.81
C GLU A 150 6.08 7.40 4.24
N ARG A 151 4.83 7.65 4.64
CA ARG A 151 4.34 8.94 5.12
C ARG A 151 3.78 8.75 6.54
N PRO A 152 4.02 9.72 7.43
CA PRO A 152 3.41 9.68 8.75
C PRO A 152 1.89 9.75 8.62
N VAL A 153 1.21 8.95 9.44
CA VAL A 153 -0.25 8.95 9.58
C VAL A 153 -0.65 9.95 10.67
N ASP A 154 -1.74 10.66 10.45
CA ASP A 154 -2.37 11.48 11.49
C ASP A 154 -2.80 10.56 12.66
N PRO A 155 -2.46 10.87 13.92
CA PRO A 155 -2.89 10.07 15.07
C PRO A 155 -4.39 9.75 15.10
N GLU A 156 -5.25 10.64 14.61
CA GLU A 156 -6.70 10.41 14.54
C GLU A 156 -7.07 9.31 13.53
N LEU A 157 -6.21 9.07 12.54
CA LEU A 157 -6.39 8.07 11.50
C LEU A 157 -5.61 6.77 11.76
N ALA A 158 -4.82 6.68 12.84
CA ALA A 158 -3.89 5.57 13.08
C ALA A 158 -4.55 4.17 13.11
N ASN A 159 -5.82 4.10 13.55
CA ASN A 159 -6.57 2.86 13.67
C ASN A 159 -7.46 2.55 12.46
N TYR A 160 -7.48 3.40 11.44
CA TYR A 160 -8.19 3.13 10.20
C TYR A 160 -7.30 2.33 9.26
N GLN A 161 -7.90 1.45 8.46
CA GLN A 161 -7.19 0.69 7.43
C GLN A 161 -7.17 1.49 6.13
N SER A 162 -6.04 1.45 5.42
CA SER A 162 -5.93 1.98 4.06
C SER A 162 -6.98 1.34 3.16
N ASN A 163 -7.69 2.17 2.41
CA ASN A 163 -8.83 1.75 1.60
C ASN A 163 -8.97 2.53 0.28
N ALA A 164 -8.06 3.46 -0.01
CA ALA A 164 -8.12 4.30 -1.19
C ALA A 164 -6.76 4.42 -1.88
N ILE A 165 -6.81 4.47 -3.21
CA ILE A 165 -5.66 4.72 -4.08
C ILE A 165 -5.92 6.00 -4.88
N TYR A 166 -4.95 6.91 -4.84
CA TYR A 166 -4.95 8.15 -5.60
C TYR A 166 -3.73 8.21 -6.50
N PHE A 167 -3.90 8.41 -7.81
CA PHE A 167 -2.78 8.37 -8.76
C PHE A 167 -2.55 9.70 -9.49
N GLY A 168 -1.31 9.92 -9.93
CA GLY A 168 -0.92 11.05 -10.77
C GLY A 168 -1.23 10.85 -12.24
N GLU A 169 -1.30 11.95 -13.00
CA GLU A 169 -1.71 11.96 -14.41
C GLU A 169 -0.77 11.18 -15.33
N ASN A 170 0.51 11.05 -14.96
CA ASN A 170 1.50 10.32 -15.76
C ASN A 170 1.59 8.84 -15.40
N VAL A 171 0.81 8.37 -14.42
CA VAL A 171 0.78 6.95 -14.04
C VAL A 171 -0.06 6.19 -15.07
N LYS A 172 0.54 5.18 -15.69
CA LYS A 172 -0.15 4.34 -16.68
C LYS A 172 -1.25 3.50 -16.05
N LEU A 173 -2.28 3.18 -16.83
CA LEU A 173 -3.39 2.34 -16.37
C LEU A 173 -2.90 0.99 -15.84
N GLU A 174 -1.95 0.37 -16.52
CA GLU A 174 -1.41 -0.94 -16.13
C GLU A 174 -0.69 -0.89 -14.78
N ASP A 175 -0.01 0.22 -14.48
CA ASP A 175 0.64 0.46 -13.18
C ASP A 175 -0.42 0.63 -12.07
N ILE A 176 -1.52 1.32 -12.37
CA ILE A 176 -2.65 1.48 -11.42
C ILE A 176 -3.30 0.12 -11.14
N GLN A 177 -3.56 -0.66 -12.20
CA GLN A 177 -4.19 -1.97 -12.11
C GLN A 177 -3.31 -2.96 -11.35
N ILE A 178 -2.01 -3.06 -11.66
CA ILE A 178 -1.14 -4.03 -10.99
C ILE A 178 -0.98 -3.69 -9.51
N VAL A 179 -0.93 -2.40 -9.14
CA VAL A 179 -0.90 -1.97 -7.75
C VAL A 179 -2.21 -2.34 -7.05
N GLY A 180 -3.36 -1.95 -7.61
CA GLY A 180 -4.68 -2.23 -7.01
C GLY A 180 -4.94 -3.72 -6.81
N LEU A 181 -4.68 -4.54 -7.83
CA LEU A 181 -4.87 -6.00 -7.77
C LEU A 181 -3.90 -6.67 -6.79
N THR A 182 -2.65 -6.18 -6.71
CA THR A 182 -1.68 -6.72 -5.74
C THR A 182 -2.12 -6.43 -4.31
N LEU A 183 -2.52 -5.19 -4.00
CA LEU A 183 -2.99 -4.81 -2.68
C LEU A 183 -4.22 -5.62 -2.26
N LEU A 184 -5.17 -5.79 -3.19
CA LEU A 184 -6.36 -6.61 -2.96
C LEU A 184 -6.00 -8.08 -2.70
N SER A 185 -5.04 -8.64 -3.44
CA SER A 185 -4.55 -10.02 -3.24
C SER A 185 -3.83 -10.22 -1.90
N GLU A 186 -3.26 -9.16 -1.34
CA GLU A 186 -2.58 -9.15 -0.04
C GLU A 186 -3.53 -8.78 1.11
N GLY A 187 -4.84 -8.72 0.85
CA GLY A 187 -5.88 -8.51 1.85
C GLY A 187 -6.16 -7.05 2.21
N LEU A 188 -5.59 -6.08 1.49
CA LEU A 188 -5.91 -4.67 1.71
C LEU A 188 -7.23 -4.32 1.00
N PRO A 189 -8.25 -3.80 1.70
CA PRO A 189 -9.57 -3.58 1.11
C PRO A 189 -9.59 -2.27 0.30
N VAL A 190 -9.10 -2.31 -0.93
CA VAL A 190 -9.17 -1.17 -1.85
C VAL A 190 -10.63 -0.91 -2.23
N LYS A 191 -11.18 0.24 -1.83
CA LYS A 191 -12.58 0.66 -2.07
C LYS A 191 -12.70 1.73 -3.14
N LEU A 192 -11.61 2.44 -3.43
CA LEU A 192 -11.60 3.53 -4.39
C LEU A 192 -10.24 3.63 -5.08
N ILE A 193 -10.28 3.87 -6.39
CA ILE A 193 -9.12 4.20 -7.22
C ILE A 193 -9.52 5.41 -8.05
N LYS A 194 -8.86 6.56 -7.89
CA LYS A 194 -9.19 7.77 -8.66
C LYS A 194 -7.98 8.70 -8.87
N PRO A 195 -8.05 9.64 -9.84
CA PRO A 195 -7.02 10.64 -9.99
C PRO A 195 -6.84 11.48 -8.73
N SER A 196 -5.60 11.80 -8.41
CA SER A 196 -5.26 12.72 -7.33
C SER A 196 -5.66 14.14 -7.71
N ARG A 197 -6.12 14.92 -6.72
CA ARG A 197 -6.38 16.36 -6.89
C ARG A 197 -5.13 17.16 -7.29
N PHE A 198 -3.94 16.61 -7.09
CA PHE A 198 -2.66 17.20 -7.45
C PHE A 198 -1.93 16.37 -8.51
N GLY A 199 -2.68 15.54 -9.25
CA GLY A 199 -2.14 14.59 -10.22
C GLY A 199 -1.47 15.24 -11.43
N ASP A 200 -1.72 16.51 -11.70
CA ASP A 200 -1.10 17.30 -12.78
C ASP A 200 0.18 18.02 -12.35
N SER A 201 0.56 17.91 -11.06
CA SER A 201 1.66 18.69 -10.47
C SER A 201 2.68 17.79 -9.77
N TRP A 202 3.00 18.07 -8.51
CA TRP A 202 4.05 17.37 -7.78
C TRP A 202 3.71 15.90 -7.48
N LYS A 203 2.45 15.48 -7.62
CA LYS A 203 2.02 14.07 -7.51
C LYS A 203 1.89 13.35 -8.86
N SER A 204 2.26 13.97 -9.98
CA SER A 204 2.04 13.43 -11.33
C SER A 204 2.63 12.05 -11.59
N ASN A 205 3.75 11.74 -10.94
CA ASN A 205 4.43 10.45 -11.04
C ASN A 205 4.30 9.62 -9.75
N SER A 206 3.16 9.69 -9.07
CA SER A 206 2.98 9.01 -7.79
C SER A 206 1.64 8.28 -7.67
N ILE A 207 1.66 7.20 -6.91
CA ILE A 207 0.47 6.49 -6.46
C ILE A 207 0.44 6.60 -4.94
N GLU A 208 -0.61 7.18 -4.40
CA GLU A 208 -0.82 7.38 -2.98
C GLU A 208 -1.82 6.34 -2.45
N ILE A 209 -1.43 5.67 -1.36
CA ILE A 209 -2.22 4.65 -0.67
C ILE A 209 -2.46 5.14 0.75
N GLY A 210 -3.73 5.18 1.16
CA GLY A 210 -4.08 5.59 2.51
C GLY A 210 -5.57 5.42 2.80
N THR A 211 -6.00 6.08 3.87
CA THR A 211 -7.38 6.03 4.36
C THR A 211 -8.23 7.18 3.83
N ASP A 212 -9.42 6.86 3.31
CA ASP A 212 -10.55 7.77 3.14
C ASP A 212 -11.69 7.34 4.08
N THR A 213 -11.94 8.14 5.11
CA THR A 213 -12.93 7.86 6.16
C THR A 213 -14.37 7.94 5.65
N THR A 214 -14.60 8.53 4.47
CA THR A 214 -15.94 8.55 3.86
C THR A 214 -16.33 7.22 3.22
N LEU A 215 -15.37 6.30 3.05
CA LEU A 215 -15.56 5.00 2.38
C LEU A 215 -15.67 3.81 3.35
N ILE A 216 -15.72 4.03 4.65
CA ILE A 216 -15.69 2.94 5.65
C ILE A 216 -16.78 1.90 5.40
N ASN A 217 -17.98 2.34 5.04
CA ASN A 217 -19.13 1.47 4.79
C ASN A 217 -19.30 1.07 3.31
N GLN A 218 -18.41 1.50 2.43
CA GLN A 218 -18.45 1.11 1.01
C GLN A 218 -17.87 -0.30 0.83
N PRO A 219 -18.35 -1.06 -0.16
CA PRO A 219 -17.77 -2.35 -0.50
C PRO A 219 -16.33 -2.20 -1.00
N THR A 220 -15.53 -3.23 -0.79
CA THR A 220 -14.22 -3.38 -1.43
C THR A 220 -14.43 -3.61 -2.93
N LEU A 221 -13.62 -2.97 -3.77
CA LEU A 221 -13.59 -3.21 -5.20
C LEU A 221 -13.22 -4.68 -5.47
N THR A 222 -13.90 -5.26 -6.42
CA THR A 222 -13.60 -6.59 -6.94
C THR A 222 -12.43 -6.53 -7.92
N PHE A 223 -11.79 -7.67 -8.16
CA PHE A 223 -10.76 -7.81 -9.19
C PHE A 223 -11.24 -7.32 -10.56
N SER A 224 -12.50 -7.63 -10.92
CA SER A 224 -13.08 -7.26 -12.21
C SER A 224 -13.32 -5.76 -12.34
N GLU A 225 -13.69 -5.07 -11.26
CA GLU A 225 -13.82 -3.61 -11.27
C GLU A 225 -12.47 -2.92 -11.47
N ILE A 226 -11.38 -3.49 -10.92
CA ILE A 226 -10.02 -2.95 -11.13
C ILE A 226 -9.51 -3.26 -12.55
N GLU A 227 -9.78 -4.46 -13.07
CA GLU A 227 -9.46 -4.84 -14.45
C GLU A 227 -10.14 -3.92 -15.48
N ASN A 228 -11.38 -3.50 -15.22
CA ASN A 228 -12.17 -2.69 -16.14
C ASN A 228 -12.20 -1.20 -15.77
N LEU A 229 -11.16 -0.70 -15.09
CA LEU A 229 -11.04 0.73 -14.77
C LEU A 229 -11.10 1.58 -16.05
N ALA A 230 -12.07 2.51 -16.08
CA ALA A 230 -12.15 3.56 -17.08
C ALA A 230 -11.64 4.85 -16.45
N ILE A 231 -10.44 5.30 -16.86
CA ILE A 231 -9.72 6.45 -16.32
C ILE A 231 -9.50 7.47 -17.44
#